data_AF-A0A9N8HLS7-F1
#
_entry.id   AF-A0A9N8HLS7-F1
#
_cell.length_a   1.000
_cell.length_b   1.000
_cell.length_c   1.000
_cell.angle_alpha   90.00
_cell.angle_beta   90.00
_cell.angle_gamma   90.00
#
_symmetry.space_group_name_H-M   'P 1'
#
loop_
_entity.id
_entity.type
_entity.pdbx_description
1 polymer ?
#
loop_
_entity_poly.entity_id
_entity_poly.type
_entity_poly.pdbx_seq_one_letter_code
_entity_poly.pdbx_strand_id
1 'polypeptide(L)'
;MWNALRSDFQEFMTTVTEDTSNVLTKLDAGMDDDETPEEEQDNTTTTPKDATPPTNHRELREIMTLLRSHPGTYTEDLAEEDDQTALQEFLKDFDVNNHTTEIAQILEAHPDTVQTQFETLCPTQVSYEEFWKRYLYRCNEDRMARQLQEETAREREAAIEAGVTSVANFVGGAVAAVTNTIAPPSTNNEDDGINFFGAKGRPPFVMNTAVDESGDDTDLQKDEDEEEELGWDDDDDDDDDFQDEDGVVTTGQIEFTDKVAEDLKEQLKQAIEERDQIQQTVHMQAEEIKSLQLKLQGGDAADAHNSSEVEKLKLELFEKDAELAALKASVNDESVERGTNDNLMASLEKKLRALAPEQLAKLQVTVFGGGQQQPTGNNSPEEMAKMEQQIQELTATLESSNAKVKEHGDKIPQLAEQMTMLEGELTVARNNNKAMEAQLATVTQELVTAQQKEISLEAKFEATTAALAQAEQALQQKEAELLATKQTDPSTPDSISTGVKVDDAAPPATKLELDEDIAVDEGWGDDWD
;
A
#
# COMPACT_ATOMS: atom_id res chain seq x y z
N MET A 1 -16.38 -26.81 -32.23
CA MET A 1 -16.47 -25.82 -31.13
C MET A 1 -15.08 -25.48 -30.60
N TRP A 2 -14.28 -26.46 -30.17
CA TRP A 2 -12.89 -26.24 -29.71
C TRP A 2 -11.96 -25.53 -30.71
N ASN A 3 -12.06 -25.84 -32.01
CA ASN A 3 -11.26 -25.14 -33.03
C ASN A 3 -11.64 -23.67 -33.21
N ALA A 4 -12.89 -23.28 -32.90
CA ALA A 4 -13.31 -21.88 -32.94
C ALA A 4 -12.73 -21.13 -31.73
N LEU A 5 -12.78 -21.73 -30.53
CA LEU A 5 -12.16 -21.18 -29.33
C LEU A 5 -10.64 -20.99 -29.46
N ARG A 6 -9.93 -21.95 -30.08
CA ARG A 6 -8.49 -21.80 -30.37
C ARG A 6 -8.21 -20.69 -31.37
N SER A 7 -9.06 -20.53 -32.39
CA SER A 7 -8.95 -19.47 -33.38
C SER A 7 -9.16 -18.10 -32.73
N ASP A 8 -10.20 -17.95 -31.92
CA ASP A 8 -10.50 -16.69 -31.21
C ASP A 8 -9.41 -16.33 -30.20
N PHE A 9 -8.86 -17.32 -29.49
CA PHE A 9 -7.76 -17.10 -28.54
C PHE A 9 -6.46 -16.71 -29.27
N GLN A 10 -6.20 -17.31 -30.42
CA GLN A 10 -5.04 -16.95 -31.24
C GLN A 10 -5.18 -15.53 -31.82
N GLU A 11 -6.38 -15.16 -32.27
CA GLU A 11 -6.69 -13.80 -32.77
C GLU A 11 -6.57 -12.75 -31.65
N PHE A 12 -7.05 -13.09 -30.44
CA PHE A 12 -6.89 -12.25 -29.25
C PHE A 12 -5.41 -12.05 -28.90
N MET A 13 -4.62 -13.13 -28.83
CA MET A 13 -3.19 -13.04 -28.51
C MET A 13 -2.43 -12.24 -29.57
N THR A 14 -2.76 -12.38 -30.86
CA THR A 14 -2.13 -11.54 -31.89
C THR A 14 -2.51 -10.07 -31.75
N THR A 15 -3.78 -9.76 -31.43
CA THR A 15 -4.23 -8.37 -31.25
C THR A 15 -3.56 -7.73 -30.04
N VAL A 16 -3.49 -8.44 -28.91
CA VAL A 16 -2.80 -7.95 -27.70
C VAL A 16 -1.32 -7.73 -27.97
N THR A 17 -0.66 -8.64 -28.69
CA THR A 17 0.77 -8.51 -29.02
C THR A 17 1.01 -7.33 -29.96
N GLU A 18 0.15 -7.13 -30.96
CA GLU A 18 0.24 -6.05 -31.94
C GLU A 18 -0.05 -4.68 -31.29
N ASP A 19 -1.05 -4.60 -30.41
CA ASP A 19 -1.35 -3.37 -29.66
C ASP A 19 -0.24 -3.02 -28.67
N THR A 20 0.33 -4.01 -27.96
CA THR A 20 1.45 -3.78 -27.03
C THR A 20 2.71 -3.35 -27.77
N SER A 21 3.00 -3.97 -28.92
CA SER A 21 4.11 -3.58 -29.80
C SER A 21 3.95 -2.15 -30.34
N ASN A 22 2.75 -1.78 -30.78
CA ASN A 22 2.45 -0.44 -31.28
C ASN A 22 2.54 0.64 -30.19
N VAL A 23 2.19 0.32 -28.95
CA VAL A 23 2.35 1.23 -27.81
C VAL A 23 3.84 1.41 -27.48
N LEU A 24 4.63 0.34 -27.45
CA LEU A 24 6.06 0.41 -27.17
C LEU A 24 6.83 1.17 -28.25
N THR A 25 6.53 0.95 -29.53
CA THR A 25 7.15 1.70 -30.63
C THR A 25 6.74 3.17 -30.65
N LYS A 26 5.52 3.51 -30.24
CA LYS A 26 5.11 4.92 -30.06
C LYS A 26 5.77 5.58 -28.85
N LEU A 27 6.03 4.81 -27.79
CA LEU A 27 6.74 5.31 -26.61
C LEU A 27 8.21 5.60 -26.94
N ASP A 28 8.85 4.70 -27.70
CA ASP A 28 10.25 4.83 -28.16
C ASP A 28 10.40 6.01 -29.14
N ALA A 29 9.49 6.14 -30.12
CA ALA A 29 9.50 7.26 -31.06
C ALA A 29 9.13 8.61 -30.42
N GLY A 30 8.45 8.62 -29.27
CA GLY A 30 8.08 9.84 -28.55
C GLY A 30 9.17 10.37 -27.61
N MET A 31 10.23 9.59 -27.36
CA MET A 31 11.31 9.96 -26.44
C MET A 31 12.49 10.66 -27.12
N ASP A 32 12.61 10.55 -28.45
CA ASP A 32 13.75 11.09 -29.21
C ASP A 32 13.53 12.51 -29.80
N ASP A 33 12.33 13.09 -29.69
CA ASP A 33 11.93 14.28 -30.48
C ASP A 33 11.74 15.59 -29.67
N ASP A 34 12.28 15.67 -28.45
CA ASP A 34 12.35 16.95 -27.68
C ASP A 34 13.72 17.63 -27.83
N GLU A 35 14.22 17.72 -29.06
CA GLU A 35 15.31 18.65 -29.43
C GLU A 35 14.73 20.08 -29.53
N THR A 36 14.72 20.76 -28.39
CA THR A 36 14.58 22.21 -28.32
C THR A 36 15.77 22.90 -29.03
N PRO A 37 15.54 23.83 -29.98
CA PRO A 37 16.63 24.49 -30.68
C PRO A 37 16.96 25.82 -29.98
N GLU A 38 17.89 25.84 -29.02
CA GLU A 38 18.50 27.10 -28.57
C GLU A 38 20.02 27.00 -28.36
N GLU A 39 20.70 27.74 -29.24
CA GLU A 39 21.81 28.67 -29.00
C GLU A 39 23.11 28.21 -28.29
N GLU A 40 24.14 28.10 -29.14
CA GLU A 40 25.56 28.44 -28.96
C GLU A 40 26.16 28.77 -27.56
N GLN A 41 27.28 28.07 -27.29
CA GLN A 41 28.40 28.37 -26.36
C GLN A 41 28.15 27.94 -24.90
N ASP A 42 28.86 26.98 -24.31
CA ASP A 42 30.31 26.95 -24.14
C ASP A 42 30.82 25.51 -23.88
N ASN A 43 32.06 25.28 -24.28
CA ASN A 43 32.74 24.00 -24.40
C ASN A 43 33.44 23.63 -23.08
N THR A 44 32.84 22.75 -22.27
CA THR A 44 33.57 22.05 -21.20
C THR A 44 33.31 20.55 -21.23
N THR A 45 34.31 19.83 -21.71
CA THR A 45 34.55 18.40 -21.53
C THR A 45 34.31 17.96 -20.09
N THR A 46 33.20 17.27 -19.83
CA THR A 46 32.99 16.48 -18.62
C THR A 46 32.80 15.00 -18.99
N THR A 47 33.66 14.18 -18.41
CA THR A 47 33.65 12.72 -18.37
C THR A 47 32.31 12.15 -17.89
N PRO A 48 31.90 10.95 -18.35
CA PRO A 48 30.67 10.29 -17.91
C PRO A 48 30.85 9.83 -16.46
N LYS A 49 30.25 10.57 -15.53
CA LYS A 49 30.28 10.27 -14.11
C LYS A 49 28.84 10.07 -13.67
N ASP A 50 28.54 8.85 -13.26
CA ASP A 50 27.34 8.40 -12.56
C ASP A 50 26.07 9.19 -12.85
N ALA A 51 25.31 8.74 -13.86
CA ALA A 51 23.92 9.14 -14.02
C ALA A 51 23.12 8.59 -12.83
N THR A 52 23.12 9.34 -11.73
CA THR A 52 22.14 9.16 -10.66
C THR A 52 20.74 9.16 -11.28
N PRO A 53 19.90 8.17 -10.95
CA PRO A 53 18.55 8.10 -11.50
C PRO A 53 17.82 9.43 -11.23
N PRO A 54 17.03 9.95 -12.19
CA PRO A 54 16.33 11.21 -12.02
C PRO A 54 15.38 11.09 -10.81
N THR A 55 15.72 11.78 -9.73
CA THR A 55 14.89 11.83 -8.52
C THR A 55 13.53 12.43 -8.87
N ASN A 56 12.46 11.82 -8.36
CA ASN A 56 11.09 12.23 -8.66
C ASN A 56 10.81 13.61 -8.03
N HIS A 57 11.14 14.69 -8.74
CA HIS A 57 11.08 16.09 -8.26
C HIS A 57 9.69 16.54 -7.81
N ARG A 58 8.65 15.75 -8.07
CA ARG A 58 7.28 16.03 -7.62
C ARG A 58 7.10 15.74 -6.14
N GLU A 59 7.48 14.56 -5.67
CA GLU A 59 7.31 14.14 -4.27
C GLU A 59 8.11 15.05 -3.33
N LEU A 60 9.34 15.40 -3.72
CA LEU A 60 10.19 16.32 -2.99
C LEU A 60 9.54 17.72 -2.81
N ARG A 61 8.88 18.21 -3.86
CA ARG A 61 8.14 19.49 -3.81
C ARG A 61 6.93 19.42 -2.90
N GLU A 62 6.20 18.30 -2.91
CA GLU A 62 5.04 18.09 -2.05
C GLU A 62 5.46 18.04 -0.56
N ILE A 63 6.52 17.29 -0.23
CA ILE A 63 7.09 17.21 1.12
C ILE A 63 7.58 18.58 1.59
N MET A 64 8.31 19.32 0.74
CA MET A 64 8.75 20.68 1.06
C MET A 64 7.60 21.62 1.37
N THR A 65 6.52 21.53 0.58
CA THR A 65 5.34 22.37 0.77
C THR A 65 4.67 22.05 2.11
N LEU A 66 4.56 20.76 2.45
CA LEU A 66 4.03 20.31 3.72
C LEU A 66 4.87 20.82 4.91
N LEU A 67 6.20 20.64 4.86
CA LEU A 67 7.12 21.10 5.90
C LEU A 67 7.06 22.62 6.11
N ARG A 68 6.97 23.40 5.03
CA ARG A 68 6.83 24.87 5.09
C ARG A 68 5.52 25.33 5.69
N SER A 69 4.46 24.55 5.51
CA SER A 69 3.15 24.88 6.09
C SER A 69 3.05 24.53 7.57
N HIS A 70 3.88 23.59 8.05
CA HIS A 70 3.76 23.04 9.39
C HIS A 70 4.49 23.88 10.46
N PRO A 71 3.79 24.33 11.52
CA PRO A 71 4.43 25.12 12.59
C PRO A 71 5.54 24.37 13.33
N GLY A 72 5.39 23.05 13.49
CA GLY A 72 6.35 22.16 14.17
C GLY A 72 7.76 22.26 13.59
N THR A 73 7.86 22.42 12.26
CA THR A 73 9.11 22.63 11.52
C THR A 73 9.98 23.77 12.08
N TYR A 74 9.34 24.77 12.69
CA TYR A 74 10.00 25.96 13.21
C TYR A 74 10.15 25.94 14.73
N THR A 75 9.25 25.25 15.45
CA THR A 75 9.15 25.33 16.92
C THR A 75 9.78 24.15 17.65
N GLU A 76 9.89 22.99 17.03
CA GLU A 76 10.51 21.82 17.64
C GLU A 76 12.04 21.94 17.67
N ASP A 77 12.64 21.38 18.71
CA ASP A 77 14.09 21.37 18.88
C ASP A 77 14.73 20.32 17.97
N LEU A 78 15.82 20.69 17.31
CA LEU A 78 16.57 19.78 16.43
C LEU A 78 17.25 18.62 17.19
N ALA A 79 17.29 18.67 18.53
CA ALA A 79 17.96 17.65 19.33
C ALA A 79 17.28 16.27 19.28
N GLU A 80 16.00 16.23 18.87
CA GLU A 80 15.18 15.02 18.78
C GLU A 80 15.27 14.33 17.40
N GLU A 81 16.09 14.84 16.47
CA GLU A 81 16.25 14.26 15.14
C GLU A 81 17.13 13.00 15.17
N ASP A 82 16.75 11.97 14.41
CA ASP A 82 17.43 10.67 14.39
C ASP A 82 18.89 10.73 13.89
N ASP A 83 19.22 11.70 13.02
CA ASP A 83 20.57 11.89 12.47
C ASP A 83 21.35 12.99 13.20
N GLN A 84 21.75 12.71 14.44
CA GLN A 84 22.53 13.64 15.27
C GLN A 84 23.90 13.98 14.66
N THR A 85 24.47 13.11 13.82
CA THR A 85 25.82 13.32 13.26
C THR A 85 25.78 14.38 12.16
N ALA A 86 24.87 14.24 11.19
CA ALA A 86 24.69 15.24 10.14
C ALA A 86 24.25 16.60 10.71
N LEU A 87 23.41 16.57 11.76
CA LEU A 87 23.02 17.78 12.47
C LEU A 87 24.23 18.48 13.09
N GLN A 88 25.10 17.78 13.82
CA GLN A 88 26.26 18.40 14.46
C GLN A 88 27.23 19.00 13.45
N GLU A 89 27.42 18.36 12.29
CA GLU A 89 28.24 18.90 11.20
C GLU A 89 27.63 20.18 10.64
N PHE A 90 26.33 20.18 10.35
CA PHE A 90 25.59 21.37 9.91
C PHE A 90 25.69 22.52 10.92
N LEU A 91 25.44 22.24 12.20
CA LEU A 91 25.45 23.25 13.27
C LEU A 91 26.82 23.88 13.50
N LYS A 92 27.90 23.17 13.19
CA LYS A 92 29.27 23.66 13.36
C LYS A 92 29.62 24.73 12.31
N ASP A 93 29.09 24.57 11.09
CA ASP A 93 29.39 25.43 9.95
C ASP A 93 28.29 26.49 9.71
N PHE A 94 27.14 26.36 10.37
CA PHE A 94 26.01 27.25 10.21
C PHE A 94 26.28 28.66 10.76
N ASP A 95 26.18 29.67 9.90
CA ASP A 95 26.14 31.09 10.27
C ASP A 95 25.02 31.78 9.48
N VAL A 96 24.01 32.28 10.20
CA VAL A 96 22.83 32.93 9.61
C VAL A 96 23.20 34.11 8.70
N ASN A 97 24.32 34.80 8.97
CA ASN A 97 24.74 35.95 8.16
C ASN A 97 25.16 35.53 6.75
N ASN A 98 25.73 34.33 6.60
CA ASN A 98 26.14 33.79 5.30
C ASN A 98 24.93 33.40 4.43
N HIS A 99 23.79 33.09 5.07
CA HIS A 99 22.55 32.71 4.39
C HIS A 99 21.59 33.88 4.13
N THR A 100 21.97 35.13 4.43
CA THR A 100 21.06 36.30 4.31
C THR A 100 20.44 36.45 2.92
N THR A 101 21.20 36.21 1.86
CA THR A 101 20.71 36.31 0.47
C THR A 101 19.71 35.20 0.15
N GLU A 102 19.99 33.97 0.59
CA GLU A 102 19.13 32.81 0.41
C GLU A 102 17.81 32.99 1.17
N ILE A 103 17.89 33.48 2.42
CA ILE A 103 16.73 33.81 3.26
C ILE A 103 15.82 34.82 2.55
N ALA A 104 16.38 35.86 1.94
CA ALA A 104 15.59 36.84 1.20
C ALA A 104 14.86 36.20 0.00
N GLN A 105 15.54 35.31 -0.74
CA GLN A 105 14.94 34.58 -1.86
C GLN A 105 13.83 33.63 -1.40
N ILE A 106 14.03 32.92 -0.28
CA ILE A 106 13.02 32.01 0.29
C ILE A 106 11.76 32.78 0.69
N LEU A 107 11.91 33.95 1.32
CA LEU A 107 10.78 34.78 1.71
C LEU A 107 10.03 35.33 0.50
N GLU A 108 10.73 35.72 -0.57
CA GLU A 108 10.12 36.18 -1.81
C GLU A 108 9.41 35.05 -2.57
N ALA A 109 9.97 33.85 -2.57
CA ALA A 109 9.41 32.67 -3.22
C ALA A 109 8.18 32.11 -2.49
N HIS A 110 8.12 32.26 -1.16
CA HIS A 110 7.10 31.64 -0.31
C HIS A 110 6.44 32.62 0.67
N PRO A 111 5.75 33.66 0.15
CA PRO A 111 5.12 34.68 0.99
C PRO A 111 3.97 34.11 1.84
N ASP A 112 3.22 33.14 1.35
CA ASP A 112 2.03 32.64 2.04
C ASP A 112 2.35 31.69 3.20
N THR A 113 3.48 30.98 3.13
CA THR A 113 3.87 29.96 4.12
C THR A 113 5.00 30.45 5.03
N VAL A 114 6.23 30.49 4.52
CA VAL A 114 7.43 30.77 5.33
C VAL A 114 7.40 32.18 5.91
N GLN A 115 7.00 33.18 5.12
CA GLN A 115 6.92 34.56 5.61
C GLN A 115 5.83 34.72 6.68
N THR A 116 4.64 34.16 6.47
CA THR A 116 3.56 34.16 7.47
C THR A 116 4.01 33.53 8.80
N GLN A 117 4.69 32.39 8.75
CA GLN A 117 5.22 31.71 9.94
C GLN A 117 6.34 32.52 10.59
N PHE A 118 7.23 33.12 9.81
CA PHE A 118 8.30 33.99 10.30
C PHE A 118 7.76 35.20 11.07
N GLU A 119 6.78 35.91 10.50
CA GLU A 119 6.16 37.08 11.15
C GLU A 119 5.40 36.73 12.44
N THR A 120 4.83 35.51 12.50
CA THR A 120 4.04 35.04 13.64
C THR A 120 4.91 34.52 14.78
N LEU A 121 5.94 33.73 14.44
CA LEU A 121 6.75 32.99 15.40
C LEU A 121 8.00 33.78 15.85
N CYS A 122 8.56 34.65 15.01
CA CYS A 122 9.75 35.43 15.32
C CYS A 122 9.38 36.90 15.61
N PRO A 123 9.81 37.50 16.75
CA PRO A 123 10.67 36.95 17.80
C PRO A 123 9.91 36.34 18.99
N THR A 124 8.61 36.09 18.86
CA THR A 124 7.73 35.77 19.99
C THR A 124 8.01 34.40 20.62
N GLN A 125 8.20 33.37 19.79
CA GLN A 125 8.39 31.98 20.22
C GLN A 125 9.82 31.50 19.98
N VAL A 126 10.42 31.88 18.86
CA VAL A 126 11.76 31.45 18.45
C VAL A 126 12.60 32.68 18.06
N SER A 127 13.90 32.63 18.32
CA SER A 127 14.80 33.70 17.88
C SER A 127 15.00 33.65 16.36
N TYR A 128 15.39 34.78 15.77
CA TYR A 128 15.65 34.87 14.32
C TYR A 128 16.65 33.82 13.82
N GLU A 129 17.77 33.66 14.54
CA GLU A 129 18.82 32.71 14.21
C GLU A 129 18.32 31.26 14.30
N GLU A 130 17.58 30.93 15.36
CA GLU A 130 17.10 29.58 15.60
C GLU A 130 15.98 29.18 14.61
N PHE A 131 15.11 30.12 14.25
CA PHE A 131 14.09 29.92 13.21
C PHE A 131 14.73 29.49 11.87
N TRP A 132 15.72 30.25 11.40
CA TRP A 132 16.38 29.95 10.13
C TRP A 132 17.28 28.73 10.21
N LYS A 133 17.90 28.47 11.36
CA LYS A 133 18.69 27.25 11.59
C LYS A 133 17.82 26.00 11.41
N ARG A 134 16.62 25.98 12.01
CA ARG A 134 15.66 24.88 11.89
C ARG A 134 15.14 24.74 10.47
N TYR A 135 14.76 25.85 9.86
CA TYR A 135 14.25 25.86 8.49
C TYR A 135 15.28 25.33 7.49
N LEU A 136 16.50 25.87 7.49
CA LEU A 136 17.54 25.50 6.51
C LEU A 136 18.06 24.08 6.72
N TYR A 137 17.94 23.55 7.94
CA TYR A 137 18.21 22.13 8.19
C TYR A 137 17.06 21.26 7.63
N ARG A 138 15.84 21.42 8.14
CA ARG A 138 14.69 20.54 7.82
C ARG A 138 14.23 20.62 6.37
N CYS A 139 14.29 21.81 5.77
CA CYS A 139 13.85 22.05 4.39
C CYS A 139 15.01 22.02 3.37
N ASN A 140 16.12 21.36 3.68
CA ASN A 140 17.25 21.23 2.75
C ASN A 140 16.93 20.24 1.62
N GLU A 141 16.91 20.72 0.37
CA GLU A 141 16.53 19.91 -0.81
C GLU A 141 17.43 18.69 -0.99
N ASP A 142 18.74 18.89 -0.92
CA ASP A 142 19.73 17.85 -1.15
C ASP A 142 19.66 16.76 -0.08
N ARG A 143 19.40 17.15 1.18
CA ARG A 143 19.26 16.21 2.29
C ARG A 143 18.00 15.35 2.14
N MET A 144 16.86 15.98 1.87
CA MET A 144 15.60 15.25 1.69
C MET A 144 15.65 14.35 0.45
N ALA A 145 16.24 14.82 -0.66
CA ALA A 145 16.43 14.00 -1.85
C ALA A 145 17.29 12.76 -1.55
N ARG A 146 18.35 12.90 -0.75
CA ARG A 146 19.18 11.78 -0.33
C ARG A 146 18.43 10.81 0.59
N GLN A 147 17.69 11.32 1.58
CA GLN A 147 16.88 10.49 2.47
C GLN A 147 15.82 9.69 1.69
N LEU A 148 15.11 10.33 0.76
CA LEU A 148 14.14 9.66 -0.11
C LEU A 148 14.81 8.61 -1.01
N GLN A 149 15.99 8.90 -1.53
CA GLN A 149 16.75 7.94 -2.33
C GLN A 149 17.22 6.75 -1.49
N GLU A 150 17.63 6.98 -0.25
CA GLU A 150 18.05 5.92 0.67
C GLU A 150 16.86 5.06 1.13
N GLU A 151 15.72 5.68 1.42
CA GLU A 151 14.49 4.96 1.75
C GLU A 151 14.01 4.10 0.58
N THR A 152 13.94 4.67 -0.63
CA THR A 152 13.59 3.90 -1.84
C THR A 152 14.61 2.82 -2.18
N ALA A 153 15.90 3.04 -1.90
CA ALA A 153 16.92 1.99 -2.03
C ALA A 153 16.73 0.87 -1.00
N ARG A 154 16.43 1.23 0.25
CA ARG A 154 16.16 0.29 1.34
C ARG A 154 14.91 -0.54 1.07
N GLU A 155 13.84 0.07 0.57
CA GLU A 155 12.64 -0.63 0.15
C GLU A 155 12.91 -1.60 -1.00
N ARG A 156 13.75 -1.19 -1.97
CA ARG A 156 14.18 -2.08 -3.05
C ARG A 156 15.00 -3.25 -2.53
N GLU A 157 15.94 -3.02 -1.63
CA GLU A 157 16.73 -4.08 -1.01
C GLU A 157 15.86 -5.03 -0.19
N ALA A 158 14.95 -4.50 0.62
CA ALA A 158 14.00 -5.30 1.39
C ALA A 158 13.06 -6.12 0.49
N ALA A 159 12.61 -5.55 -0.63
CA ALA A 159 11.82 -6.27 -1.62
C ALA A 159 12.62 -7.39 -2.30
N ILE A 160 13.91 -7.15 -2.59
CA ILE A 160 14.81 -8.17 -3.14
C ILE A 160 15.05 -9.28 -2.10
N GLU A 161 15.31 -8.94 -0.84
CA GLU A 161 15.55 -9.91 0.23
C GLU A 161 14.31 -10.75 0.54
N ALA A 162 13.13 -10.12 0.60
CA ALA A 162 11.85 -10.81 0.72
C ALA A 162 11.61 -11.75 -0.48
N GLY A 163 11.93 -11.29 -1.69
CA GLY A 163 11.89 -12.10 -2.90
C GLY A 163 12.81 -13.33 -2.81
N VAL A 164 14.08 -13.13 -2.47
CA VAL A 164 15.08 -14.20 -2.37
C VAL A 164 14.70 -15.23 -1.30
N THR A 165 14.19 -14.79 -0.15
CA THR A 165 13.72 -15.68 0.93
C THR A 165 12.53 -16.53 0.48
N SER A 166 11.59 -15.94 -0.28
CA SER A 166 10.49 -16.69 -0.90
C SER A 166 10.98 -17.72 -1.93
N VAL A 167 12.01 -17.41 -2.72
CA VAL A 167 12.60 -18.38 -3.67
C VAL A 167 13.32 -19.51 -2.94
N ALA A 168 14.09 -19.20 -1.89
CA ALA A 168 14.80 -20.20 -1.09
C ALA A 168 13.83 -21.21 -0.44
N ASN A 169 12.71 -20.73 0.11
CA ASN A 169 11.68 -21.58 0.72
C ASN A 169 10.93 -22.42 -0.33
N PHE A 170 10.71 -21.89 -1.54
CA PHE A 170 10.06 -22.64 -2.61
C PHE A 170 10.95 -23.75 -3.18
N VAL A 171 12.23 -23.48 -3.41
CA VAL A 171 13.18 -24.48 -3.91
C VAL A 171 13.53 -25.51 -2.83
N GLY A 172 13.66 -25.09 -1.57
CA GLY A 172 13.87 -25.99 -0.43
C GLY A 172 12.71 -26.98 -0.24
N GLY A 173 11.47 -26.52 -0.35
CA GLY A 173 10.28 -27.38 -0.23
C GLY A 173 10.13 -28.39 -1.37
N ALA A 174 10.44 -27.99 -2.61
CA ALA A 174 10.35 -28.88 -3.77
C ALA A 174 11.45 -29.96 -3.77
N VAL A 175 12.67 -29.63 -3.34
CA VAL A 175 13.77 -30.60 -3.25
C VAL A 175 13.56 -31.58 -2.10
N ALA A 176 13.00 -31.14 -0.95
CA ALA A 176 12.64 -32.04 0.14
C ALA A 176 11.55 -33.07 -0.25
N ALA A 177 10.55 -32.65 -1.03
CA ALA A 177 9.50 -33.55 -1.53
C ALA A 177 10.04 -34.60 -2.53
N VAL A 178 10.97 -34.20 -3.42
CA VAL A 178 11.57 -35.13 -4.39
C VAL A 178 12.56 -36.08 -3.72
N THR A 179 13.32 -35.63 -2.72
CA THR A 179 14.32 -36.47 -2.03
C THR A 179 13.66 -37.57 -1.17
N ASN A 180 12.47 -37.30 -0.59
CA ASN A 180 11.68 -38.33 0.10
C ASN A 180 11.01 -39.35 -0.84
N THR A 181 10.95 -39.08 -2.15
CA THR A 181 10.32 -39.99 -3.13
C THR A 181 11.33 -40.87 -3.87
N ILE A 182 12.64 -40.62 -3.71
CA ILE A 182 13.73 -41.34 -4.42
C ILE A 182 14.59 -42.20 -3.46
N ALA A 183 14.16 -42.40 -2.21
CA ALA A 183 14.76 -43.43 -1.38
C ALA A 183 14.47 -44.82 -2.00
N PRO A 184 15.50 -45.64 -2.32
CA PRO A 184 15.29 -46.91 -3.00
C PRO A 184 14.50 -47.88 -2.11
N PRO A 185 13.55 -48.66 -2.67
CA PRO A 185 12.81 -49.64 -1.91
C PRO A 185 13.76 -50.75 -1.45
N SER A 186 14.03 -50.76 -0.14
CA SER A 186 14.66 -51.91 0.49
C SER A 186 13.67 -53.07 0.44
N THR A 187 13.90 -53.98 -0.50
CA THR A 187 13.21 -55.26 -0.60
C THR A 187 13.40 -56.04 0.69
N ASN A 188 12.35 -56.20 1.49
CA ASN A 188 12.15 -57.37 2.31
C ASN A 188 10.66 -57.63 2.49
N ASN A 189 10.31 -58.87 2.17
CA ASN A 189 9.01 -59.48 2.35
C ASN A 189 8.54 -59.34 3.80
N GLU A 190 7.25 -59.04 4.01
CA GLU A 190 6.28 -59.97 4.58
C GLU A 190 4.92 -59.27 4.77
N ASP A 191 3.92 -59.83 4.09
CA ASP A 191 2.59 -60.14 4.59
C ASP A 191 1.99 -59.18 5.65
N ASP A 192 1.14 -58.25 5.23
CA ASP A 192 -0.09 -57.95 5.98
C ASP A 192 -1.11 -57.20 5.11
N GLY A 193 -2.27 -57.82 4.95
CA GLY A 193 -3.36 -57.35 4.10
C GLY A 193 -4.07 -56.13 4.67
N ILE A 194 -4.23 -55.09 3.85
CA ILE A 194 -5.06 -53.92 4.18
C ILE A 194 -6.14 -53.74 3.11
N ASN A 195 -7.38 -53.95 3.57
CA ASN A 195 -8.63 -53.76 2.86
C ASN A 195 -8.78 -52.33 2.32
N PHE A 196 -8.78 -52.17 0.99
CA PHE A 196 -8.95 -50.86 0.33
C PHE A 196 -10.36 -50.60 -0.25
N PHE A 197 -11.33 -51.50 -0.06
CA PHE A 197 -12.70 -51.26 -0.54
C PHE A 197 -13.75 -51.63 0.50
N GLY A 198 -14.28 -50.62 1.22
CA GLY A 198 -15.44 -50.84 2.06
C GLY A 198 -15.89 -49.65 2.91
N ALA A 199 -16.89 -48.93 2.39
CA ALA A 199 -17.90 -48.13 3.11
C ALA A 199 -17.56 -46.68 3.54
N LYS A 200 -18.20 -45.76 2.81
CA LYS A 200 -18.90 -44.56 3.31
C LYS A 200 -18.27 -43.81 4.49
N GLY A 201 -17.56 -42.72 4.21
CA GLY A 201 -17.42 -41.65 5.21
C GLY A 201 -16.27 -40.67 4.99
N ARG A 202 -16.66 -39.42 4.64
CA ARG A 202 -15.98 -38.13 4.87
C ARG A 202 -14.85 -37.71 3.92
N PRO A 203 -14.94 -36.52 3.29
CA PRO A 203 -13.86 -35.91 2.53
C PRO A 203 -12.77 -35.30 3.46
N PRO A 204 -11.54 -35.10 2.96
CA PRO A 204 -10.34 -34.85 3.75
C PRO A 204 -10.09 -33.35 4.02
N PHE A 205 -10.99 -32.68 4.75
CA PHE A 205 -10.75 -31.28 5.18
C PHE A 205 -11.08 -31.01 6.65
N VAL A 206 -11.20 -32.04 7.48
CA VAL A 206 -11.30 -31.82 8.93
C VAL A 206 -9.92 -31.99 9.54
N MET A 207 -9.22 -30.87 9.75
CA MET A 207 -8.08 -30.80 10.67
C MET A 207 -8.59 -31.19 12.06
N ASN A 208 -8.16 -32.36 12.53
CA ASN A 208 -8.29 -32.74 13.93
C ASN A 208 -7.20 -31.99 14.71
N THR A 209 -7.56 -30.87 15.32
CA THR A 209 -6.91 -30.42 16.56
C THR A 209 -7.43 -31.30 17.69
N ALA A 210 -6.84 -32.48 17.83
CA ALA A 210 -7.01 -33.30 19.02
C ALA A 210 -5.62 -33.80 19.43
N VAL A 211 -5.18 -33.26 20.56
CA VAL A 211 -4.23 -33.81 21.52
C VAL A 211 -4.14 -35.33 21.44
N ASP A 212 -2.92 -35.84 21.31
CA ASP A 212 -2.59 -37.15 21.87
C ASP A 212 -1.29 -37.06 22.66
N GLU A 213 -1.39 -37.51 23.89
CA GLU A 213 -0.40 -37.50 24.96
C GLU A 213 0.10 -38.94 25.10
N SER A 214 1.24 -39.26 24.47
CA SER A 214 2.09 -40.41 24.81
C SER A 214 3.45 -40.16 24.14
N GLY A 215 4.60 -40.13 24.81
CA GLY A 215 5.03 -40.92 25.95
C GLY A 215 5.85 -42.11 25.46
N ASP A 216 7.05 -41.89 24.88
CA ASP A 216 8.11 -42.91 24.89
C ASP A 216 9.50 -42.31 24.58
N ASP A 217 10.48 -42.93 25.22
CA ASP A 217 11.89 -42.60 25.37
C ASP A 217 12.67 -42.45 24.05
N THR A 218 13.65 -41.53 24.03
CA THR A 218 15.02 -41.87 23.59
C THR A 218 16.02 -40.80 24.02
N ASP A 219 16.82 -41.18 25.02
CA ASP A 219 18.20 -40.75 25.23
C ASP A 219 18.95 -40.63 23.90
N LEU A 220 19.57 -39.49 23.61
CA LEU A 220 20.85 -39.39 22.90
C LEU A 220 21.45 -37.97 23.06
N GLN A 221 22.46 -37.91 23.95
CA GLN A 221 23.72 -37.14 23.89
C GLN A 221 23.74 -35.93 22.93
N LYS A 222 23.78 -34.71 23.48
CA LYS A 222 25.01 -33.96 23.84
C LYS A 222 25.72 -33.40 22.60
N ASP A 223 25.60 -32.08 22.45
CA ASP A 223 26.61 -31.07 22.09
C ASP A 223 25.81 -29.74 22.08
N GLU A 224 25.67 -29.03 23.21
CA GLU A 224 26.60 -27.99 23.68
C GLU A 224 27.15 -27.18 22.50
N ASP A 225 26.49 -26.07 22.17
CA ASP A 225 27.11 -24.74 21.99
C ASP A 225 26.04 -23.65 21.71
N GLU A 226 25.81 -22.82 22.73
CA GLU A 226 25.58 -21.36 22.65
C GLU A 226 24.35 -20.83 21.86
N GLU A 227 23.17 -20.88 22.48
CA GLU A 227 22.15 -19.84 22.24
C GLU A 227 22.12 -18.87 23.42
N GLU A 228 22.51 -17.63 23.15
CA GLU A 228 22.48 -16.49 24.08
C GLU A 228 21.02 -16.18 24.46
N GLU A 229 20.67 -16.69 25.64
CA GLU A 229 19.46 -16.39 26.41
C GLU A 229 19.39 -14.88 26.70
N LEU A 230 18.65 -14.14 25.86
CA LEU A 230 18.30 -12.75 26.13
C LEU A 230 17.32 -12.69 27.30
N GLY A 231 17.88 -12.57 28.50
CA GLY A 231 17.19 -12.32 29.75
C GLY A 231 16.39 -11.01 29.69
N TRP A 232 15.07 -11.17 29.64
CA TRP A 232 14.12 -10.16 30.10
C TRP A 232 13.72 -10.54 31.54
N ASP A 233 14.70 -10.52 32.45
CA ASP A 233 14.42 -10.41 33.87
C ASP A 233 14.01 -8.94 34.11
N ASP A 234 12.73 -8.67 33.90
CA ASP A 234 12.06 -7.46 34.40
C ASP A 234 11.60 -7.76 35.83
N ASP A 235 12.59 -7.84 36.72
CA ASP A 235 12.44 -7.68 38.16
C ASP A 235 11.96 -6.24 38.41
N ASP A 236 10.65 -6.03 38.43
CA ASP A 236 10.03 -4.94 39.18
C ASP A 236 8.84 -5.51 39.97
N ASP A 237 9.21 -6.22 41.04
CA ASP A 237 8.42 -6.40 42.25
C ASP A 237 8.04 -5.03 42.83
N ASP A 238 6.82 -4.56 42.53
CA ASP A 238 6.12 -3.64 43.43
C ASP A 238 4.78 -4.27 43.83
N ASP A 239 4.83 -4.82 45.04
CA ASP A 239 3.73 -5.23 45.89
C ASP A 239 2.60 -4.18 45.92
N ASP A 240 1.44 -4.51 45.37
CA ASP A 240 0.17 -3.95 45.86
C ASP A 240 -0.89 -5.05 45.94
N ASP A 241 -0.99 -5.58 47.17
CA ASP A 241 -2.09 -6.36 47.74
C ASP A 241 -3.47 -5.79 47.32
N PHE A 242 -4.03 -6.29 46.23
CA PHE A 242 -5.47 -6.16 45.96
C PHE A 242 -6.17 -7.47 46.28
N GLN A 243 -6.74 -7.49 47.49
CA GLN A 243 -7.56 -8.56 48.03
C GLN A 243 -8.62 -9.07 47.05
N ASP A 244 -8.64 -10.38 46.94
CA ASP A 244 -9.65 -11.22 46.30
C ASP A 244 -11.08 -10.79 46.69
N GLU A 245 -11.85 -10.31 45.72
CA GLU A 245 -13.30 -10.33 45.78
C GLU A 245 -13.80 -11.28 44.68
N ASP A 246 -14.13 -12.51 45.10
CA ASP A 246 -14.67 -13.61 44.30
C ASP A 246 -16.01 -13.22 43.64
N GLY A 247 -15.93 -12.44 42.57
CA GLY A 247 -17.01 -12.16 41.64
C GLY A 247 -16.88 -13.05 40.42
N VAL A 248 -17.46 -14.27 40.48
CA VAL A 248 -17.66 -15.12 39.31
C VAL A 248 -18.56 -14.38 38.31
N VAL A 249 -17.94 -13.61 37.42
CA VAL A 249 -18.58 -13.08 36.23
C VAL A 249 -18.69 -14.26 35.26
N THR A 250 -19.83 -14.92 35.28
CA THR A 250 -20.22 -15.84 34.21
C THR A 250 -20.14 -15.08 32.89
N THR A 251 -19.10 -15.35 32.11
CA THR A 251 -18.96 -14.92 30.73
C THR A 251 -20.15 -15.49 29.97
N GLY A 252 -21.19 -14.67 29.85
CA GLY A 252 -22.33 -14.96 29.01
C GLY A 252 -21.82 -15.16 27.60
N GLN A 253 -21.79 -16.41 27.16
CA GLN A 253 -21.55 -16.81 25.80
C GLN A 253 -22.54 -16.03 24.92
N ILE A 254 -22.06 -14.95 24.31
CA ILE A 254 -22.84 -14.16 23.35
C ILE A 254 -22.99 -15.06 22.14
N GLU A 255 -24.09 -15.81 22.08
CA GLU A 255 -24.54 -16.48 20.87
C GLU A 255 -24.81 -15.38 19.83
N PHE A 256 -23.83 -15.12 18.96
CA PHE A 256 -24.04 -14.34 17.76
C PHE A 256 -25.12 -15.06 16.96
N THR A 257 -26.34 -14.54 17.02
CA THR A 257 -27.45 -15.08 16.24
C THR A 257 -27.08 -14.97 14.76
N ASP A 258 -27.06 -16.09 14.04
CA ASP A 258 -26.70 -16.19 12.61
C ASP A 258 -27.38 -15.14 11.72
N LYS A 259 -28.51 -14.60 12.16
CA LYS A 259 -29.24 -13.51 11.50
C LYS A 259 -28.42 -12.22 11.35
N VAL A 260 -27.64 -11.83 12.36
CA VAL A 260 -26.79 -10.63 12.27
C VAL A 260 -25.65 -10.85 11.28
N ALA A 261 -25.15 -12.08 11.19
CA ALA A 261 -24.13 -12.45 10.21
C ALA A 261 -24.69 -12.50 8.78
N GLU A 262 -25.95 -12.91 8.59
CA GLU A 262 -26.64 -12.82 7.29
C GLU A 262 -26.90 -11.36 6.88
N ASP A 263 -27.44 -10.53 7.79
CA ASP A 263 -27.69 -9.11 7.51
C ASP A 263 -26.37 -8.37 7.16
N LEU A 264 -25.26 -8.69 7.85
CA LEU A 264 -23.94 -8.12 7.55
C LEU A 264 -23.39 -8.58 6.19
N LYS A 265 -23.62 -9.85 5.81
CA LYS A 265 -23.23 -10.36 4.49
C LYS A 265 -24.02 -9.71 3.37
N GLU A 266 -25.31 -9.45 3.58
CA GLU A 266 -26.16 -8.78 2.59
C GLU A 266 -25.75 -7.30 2.44
N GLN A 267 -25.45 -6.61 3.54
CA GLN A 267 -24.89 -5.25 3.49
C GLN A 267 -23.52 -5.20 2.80
N LEU A 268 -22.63 -6.15 3.06
CA LEU A 268 -21.33 -6.24 2.37
C LEU A 268 -21.51 -6.43 0.86
N LYS A 269 -22.44 -7.31 0.47
CA LYS A 269 -22.74 -7.55 -0.94
C LYS A 269 -23.30 -6.29 -1.60
N GLN A 270 -24.22 -5.59 -0.93
CA GLN A 270 -24.77 -4.32 -1.43
C GLN A 270 -23.67 -3.26 -1.58
N ALA A 271 -22.77 -3.10 -0.61
CA ALA A 271 -21.68 -2.14 -0.66
C ALA A 271 -20.68 -2.45 -1.79
N ILE A 272 -20.42 -3.73 -2.08
CA ILE A 272 -19.58 -4.15 -3.22
C ILE A 272 -20.26 -3.79 -4.55
N GLU A 273 -21.57 -4.06 -4.68
CA GLU A 273 -22.34 -3.70 -5.89
C GLU A 273 -22.38 -2.17 -6.09
N GLU A 274 -22.55 -1.37 -5.03
CA GLU A 274 -22.53 0.09 -5.08
C GLU A 274 -21.13 0.63 -5.44
N ARG A 275 -20.06 0.07 -4.86
CA ARG A 275 -18.68 0.42 -5.22
C ARG A 275 -18.40 0.15 -6.69
N ASP A 276 -18.78 -1.02 -7.19
CA ASP A 276 -18.54 -1.40 -8.58
C ASP A 276 -19.35 -0.50 -9.53
N GLN A 277 -20.57 -0.11 -9.14
CA GLN A 277 -21.38 0.86 -9.87
C GLN A 277 -20.72 2.26 -9.91
N ILE A 278 -20.13 2.71 -8.81
CA ILE A 278 -19.39 3.99 -8.76
C ILE A 278 -18.13 3.91 -9.62
N GLN A 279 -17.36 2.83 -9.53
CA GLN A 279 -16.16 2.63 -10.36
C GLN A 279 -16.49 2.61 -11.86
N GLN A 280 -17.58 1.94 -12.24
CA GLN A 280 -18.07 1.94 -13.63
C GLN A 280 -18.46 3.35 -14.09
N THR A 281 -19.09 4.14 -13.21
CA THR A 281 -19.48 5.53 -13.52
C THR A 281 -18.24 6.43 -13.69
N VAL A 282 -17.25 6.28 -12.81
CA VAL A 282 -15.97 7.02 -12.90
C VAL A 282 -15.22 6.64 -14.18
N HIS A 283 -15.17 5.35 -14.54
CA HIS A 283 -14.53 4.91 -15.77
C HIS A 283 -15.21 5.49 -17.02
N MET A 284 -16.55 5.49 -17.04
CA MET A 284 -17.33 6.06 -18.15
C MET A 284 -17.10 7.58 -18.29
N GLN A 285 -17.05 8.30 -17.18
CA GLN A 285 -16.74 9.74 -17.17
C GLN A 285 -15.30 10.02 -17.62
N ALA A 286 -14.33 9.20 -17.21
CA ALA A 286 -12.94 9.32 -17.63
C ALA A 286 -12.77 9.09 -19.14
N GLU A 287 -13.48 8.12 -19.71
CA GLU A 287 -13.52 7.89 -21.16
C GLU A 287 -14.17 9.06 -21.91
N GLU A 288 -15.26 9.62 -21.37
CA GLU A 288 -15.91 10.81 -21.94
C GLU A 288 -14.96 12.00 -21.98
N ILE A 289 -14.25 12.29 -20.89
CA ILE A 289 -13.24 13.35 -20.81
C ILE A 289 -12.10 13.09 -21.82
N LYS A 290 -11.60 11.86 -21.91
CA LYS A 290 -10.56 11.50 -22.88
C LYS A 290 -11.03 11.70 -24.32
N SER A 291 -12.29 11.38 -24.62
CA SER A 291 -12.88 11.59 -25.95
C SER A 291 -13.03 13.09 -26.28
N LEU A 292 -13.37 13.93 -25.30
CA LEU A 292 -13.46 15.37 -25.45
C LEU A 292 -12.08 15.99 -25.65
N GLN A 293 -11.07 15.56 -24.89
CA GLN A 293 -9.68 15.98 -25.06
C GLN A 293 -9.15 15.61 -26.45
N LEU A 294 -9.43 14.40 -26.94
CA LEU A 294 -9.04 13.97 -28.28
C LEU A 294 -9.70 14.81 -29.38
N LYS A 295 -10.98 15.16 -29.21
CA LYS A 295 -11.69 16.06 -30.14
C LYS A 295 -11.11 17.48 -30.13
N LEU A 296 -10.64 17.96 -28.98
CA LEU A 296 -9.95 19.25 -28.83
C LEU A 296 -8.56 19.23 -29.47
N GLN A 297 -7.80 18.13 -29.36
CA GLN A 297 -6.47 17.99 -29.96
C GLN A 297 -6.50 17.68 -31.46
N GLY A 298 -7.50 16.96 -31.95
CA GLY A 298 -7.62 16.58 -33.36
C GLY A 298 -8.22 17.65 -34.28
N GLY A 299 -8.62 18.80 -33.72
CA GLY A 299 -9.14 19.93 -34.49
C GLY A 299 -8.01 20.71 -35.17
N ASP A 300 -7.67 20.32 -36.41
CA ASP A 300 -6.77 21.08 -37.29
C ASP A 300 -7.19 22.57 -37.30
N ALA A 301 -6.24 23.44 -36.97
CA ALA A 301 -6.41 24.86 -36.63
C ALA A 301 -6.89 25.78 -37.79
N ALA A 302 -7.52 25.23 -38.83
CA ALA A 302 -7.79 25.93 -40.08
C ALA A 302 -9.19 26.54 -40.22
N ASP A 303 -10.19 26.15 -39.41
CA ASP A 303 -11.57 26.67 -39.54
C ASP A 303 -12.00 27.50 -38.32
N ALA A 304 -11.75 28.82 -38.40
CA ALA A 304 -12.09 29.82 -37.38
C ALA A 304 -13.61 29.96 -37.08
N HIS A 305 -14.47 29.20 -37.76
CA HIS A 305 -15.91 29.25 -37.56
C HIS A 305 -16.43 28.38 -36.41
N ASN A 306 -15.59 27.50 -35.84
CA ASN A 306 -15.93 26.61 -34.72
C ASN A 306 -15.45 27.11 -33.34
N SER A 307 -14.92 28.34 -33.25
CA SER A 307 -14.39 28.90 -32.00
C SER A 307 -15.40 28.88 -30.84
N SER A 308 -16.69 29.11 -31.11
CA SER A 308 -17.70 29.07 -30.04
C SER A 308 -18.03 27.65 -29.58
N GLU A 309 -17.88 26.66 -30.47
CA GLU A 309 -18.10 25.26 -30.13
C GLU A 309 -16.91 24.71 -29.31
N VAL A 310 -15.69 25.13 -29.65
CA VAL A 310 -14.49 24.84 -28.85
C VAL A 310 -14.56 25.48 -27.46
N GLU A 311 -15.01 26.74 -27.35
CA GLU A 311 -15.22 27.38 -26.05
C GLU A 311 -16.28 26.66 -25.21
N LYS A 312 -17.37 26.19 -25.85
CA LYS A 312 -18.41 25.41 -25.17
C LYS A 312 -17.89 24.07 -24.67
N LEU A 313 -17.13 23.34 -25.49
CA LEU A 313 -16.52 22.05 -25.09
C LEU A 313 -15.47 22.25 -23.99
N LYS A 314 -14.72 23.36 -24.03
CA LYS A 314 -13.77 23.71 -22.98
C LYS A 314 -14.48 23.99 -21.65
N LEU A 315 -15.60 24.71 -21.68
CA LEU A 315 -16.40 24.97 -20.47
C LEU A 315 -16.98 23.67 -19.89
N GLU A 316 -17.53 22.81 -20.75
CA GLU A 316 -18.09 21.51 -20.37
C GLU A 316 -17.01 20.59 -19.76
N LEU A 317 -15.77 20.64 -20.27
CA LEU A 317 -14.63 19.94 -19.69
C LEU A 317 -14.29 20.46 -18.28
N PHE A 318 -14.29 21.78 -18.08
CA PHE A 318 -14.05 22.38 -16.76
C PHE A 318 -15.13 22.01 -15.74
N GLU A 319 -16.40 21.99 -16.14
CA GLU A 319 -17.49 21.58 -15.24
C GLU A 319 -17.32 20.10 -14.83
N LYS A 320 -16.97 19.22 -15.77
CA LYS A 320 -16.75 17.79 -15.50
C LYS A 320 -15.51 17.52 -14.65
N ASP A 321 -14.41 18.21 -14.90
CA ASP A 321 -13.19 18.11 -14.09
C ASP A 321 -13.42 18.64 -12.66
N ALA A 322 -14.22 19.69 -12.51
CA ALA A 322 -14.61 20.20 -11.19
C ALA A 322 -15.53 19.23 -10.44
N GLU A 323 -16.47 18.57 -11.12
CA GLU A 323 -17.30 17.51 -10.54
C GLU A 323 -16.46 16.32 -10.06
N LEU A 324 -15.49 15.87 -10.87
CA LEU A 324 -14.57 14.79 -10.48
C LEU A 324 -13.66 15.18 -9.32
N ALA A 325 -13.14 16.41 -9.31
CA ALA A 325 -12.34 16.92 -8.21
C ALA A 325 -13.16 17.02 -6.92
N ALA A 326 -14.43 17.44 -6.99
CA ALA A 326 -15.33 17.48 -5.85
C ALA A 326 -15.67 16.08 -5.32
N LEU A 327 -15.92 15.10 -6.21
CA LEU A 327 -16.13 13.70 -5.82
C LEU A 327 -14.88 13.08 -5.18
N LYS A 328 -13.69 13.34 -5.73
CA LYS A 328 -12.43 12.89 -5.13
C LYS A 328 -12.16 13.55 -3.79
N ALA A 329 -12.43 14.85 -3.67
CA ALA A 329 -12.30 15.58 -2.42
C ALA A 329 -13.27 15.06 -1.37
N SER A 330 -14.55 14.80 -1.69
CA SER A 330 -15.50 14.27 -0.70
C SER A 330 -15.12 12.88 -0.21
N VAL A 331 -14.55 12.03 -1.07
CA VAL A 331 -14.04 10.70 -0.68
C VAL A 331 -12.81 10.81 0.24
N ASN A 332 -11.97 11.83 0.07
CA ASN A 332 -10.78 12.02 0.92
C ASN A 332 -11.06 12.80 2.22
N ASP A 333 -11.98 13.77 2.22
CA ASP A 333 -12.27 14.62 3.38
C ASP A 333 -12.92 13.82 4.53
N GLU A 334 -13.67 12.76 4.20
CA GLU A 334 -14.20 11.82 5.21
C GLU A 334 -13.10 11.03 5.96
N SER A 335 -11.86 11.01 5.45
CA SER A 335 -10.75 10.28 6.09
C SER A 335 -9.89 11.13 7.03
N VAL A 336 -9.94 12.47 6.95
CA VAL A 336 -8.98 13.38 7.62
C VAL A 336 -9.53 14.07 8.88
N GLU A 337 -10.85 14.10 9.13
CA GLU A 337 -11.43 14.71 10.34
C GLU A 337 -11.27 13.88 11.65
N ARG A 338 -10.22 13.05 11.76
CA ARG A 338 -10.03 12.16 12.93
C ARG A 338 -9.23 12.73 14.10
N GLY A 339 -8.82 14.00 14.08
CA GLY A 339 -7.86 14.55 15.06
C GLY A 339 -8.24 15.81 15.86
N THR A 340 -9.37 16.47 15.60
CA THR A 340 -9.61 17.84 16.12
C THR A 340 -10.70 17.98 17.19
N ASN A 341 -11.43 16.89 17.51
CA ASN A 341 -12.61 16.98 18.38
C ASN A 341 -12.29 17.28 19.86
N ASP A 342 -11.13 16.85 20.37
CA ASP A 342 -10.74 17.11 21.76
C ASP A 342 -10.42 18.60 22.02
N ASN A 343 -9.91 19.30 20.99
CA ASN A 343 -9.63 20.74 21.08
C ASN A 343 -10.90 21.61 21.02
N LEU A 344 -11.94 21.15 20.31
CA LEU A 344 -13.20 21.88 20.22
C LEU A 344 -13.98 21.80 21.54
N MET A 345 -14.03 20.61 22.16
CA MET A 345 -14.64 20.40 23.48
C MET A 345 -13.91 21.19 24.58
N ALA A 346 -12.57 21.18 24.60
CA ALA A 346 -11.78 21.96 25.55
C ALA A 346 -11.97 23.48 25.38
N SER A 347 -12.11 23.96 24.13
CA SER A 347 -12.38 25.38 23.83
C SER A 347 -13.79 25.81 24.25
N LEU A 348 -14.79 24.93 24.07
CA LEU A 348 -16.17 25.14 24.51
C LEU A 348 -16.27 25.14 26.04
N GLU A 349 -15.64 24.21 26.75
CA GLU A 349 -15.62 24.20 28.22
C GLU A 349 -14.92 25.44 28.78
N LYS A 350 -13.80 25.86 28.19
CA LYS A 350 -13.08 27.07 28.60
C LYS A 350 -13.93 28.34 28.42
N LYS A 351 -14.70 28.43 27.32
CA LYS A 351 -15.63 29.54 27.09
C LYS A 351 -16.83 29.47 28.04
N LEU A 352 -17.40 28.30 28.32
CA LEU A 352 -18.51 28.14 29.26
C LEU A 352 -18.13 28.53 30.68
N ARG A 353 -16.91 28.18 31.11
CA ARG A 353 -16.37 28.49 32.45
C ARG A 353 -16.04 29.98 32.63
N ALA A 354 -15.64 30.66 31.55
CA ALA A 354 -15.36 32.10 31.57
C ALA A 354 -16.63 32.97 31.65
N LEU A 355 -17.78 32.48 31.17
CA LEU A 355 -19.04 33.24 31.13
C LEU A 355 -19.77 33.31 32.48
N ALA A 356 -19.54 32.36 33.39
CA ALA A 356 -20.30 32.26 34.65
C ALA A 356 -19.95 33.31 35.75
N PRO A 357 -18.69 33.68 36.02
CA PRO A 357 -18.37 34.57 37.14
C PRO A 357 -18.45 36.07 36.79
N GLU A 358 -18.12 36.49 35.57
CA GLU A 358 -18.09 37.92 35.21
C GLU A 358 -19.48 38.55 35.06
N GLN A 359 -20.45 37.80 34.54
CA GLN A 359 -21.85 38.24 34.44
C GLN A 359 -22.51 38.37 35.82
N LEU A 360 -22.18 37.45 36.74
CA LEU A 360 -22.66 37.46 38.13
C LEU A 360 -22.06 38.61 38.95
N ALA A 361 -20.76 38.90 38.78
CA ALA A 361 -20.10 40.02 39.45
C ALA A 361 -20.64 41.39 39.00
N LYS A 362 -20.97 41.56 37.72
CA LYS A 362 -21.58 42.80 37.20
C LYS A 362 -23.00 43.03 37.75
N LEU A 363 -23.78 41.96 37.97
CA LEU A 363 -25.12 42.05 38.55
C LEU A 363 -25.08 42.35 40.06
N GLN A 364 -24.11 41.78 40.80
CA GLN A 364 -24.00 41.99 42.23
C GLN A 364 -23.56 43.42 42.61
N VAL A 365 -22.66 44.02 41.82
CA VAL A 365 -22.20 45.41 42.04
C VAL A 365 -23.31 46.43 41.76
N THR A 366 -24.18 46.15 40.80
CA THR A 366 -25.26 47.09 40.43
C THR A 366 -26.46 47.03 41.39
N VAL A 367 -26.70 45.88 42.05
CA VAL A 367 -27.85 45.70 42.96
C VAL A 367 -27.49 45.97 44.43
N PHE A 368 -26.25 45.76 44.87
CA PHE A 368 -25.86 45.87 46.28
C PHE A 368 -24.77 46.92 46.57
N GLY A 369 -24.20 47.57 45.56
CA GLY A 369 -23.07 48.51 45.71
C GLY A 369 -23.41 49.98 45.94
N GLY A 370 -24.69 50.35 46.02
CA GLY A 370 -25.13 51.73 46.29
C GLY A 370 -25.23 52.00 47.79
N GLY A 371 -24.26 52.73 48.34
CA GLY A 371 -24.12 53.00 49.77
C GLY A 371 -25.34 53.63 50.46
N GLN A 372 -25.42 53.35 51.76
CA GLN A 372 -26.32 53.95 52.74
C GLN A 372 -26.45 55.47 52.57
N GLN A 373 -27.52 55.94 51.95
CA GLN A 373 -28.08 57.27 52.19
C GLN A 373 -29.53 57.10 52.64
N GLN A 374 -29.85 57.75 53.75
CA GLN A 374 -31.17 57.72 54.38
C GLN A 374 -32.27 58.12 53.38
N PRO A 375 -33.45 57.47 53.43
CA PRO A 375 -34.58 57.79 52.57
C PRO A 375 -35.19 59.11 53.05
N THR A 376 -34.86 60.21 52.37
CA THR A 376 -35.68 61.41 52.46
C THR A 376 -36.85 61.22 51.49
N GLY A 377 -38.03 60.99 52.06
CA GLY A 377 -39.24 60.69 51.32
C GLY A 377 -39.60 61.83 50.36
N ASN A 378 -39.41 61.56 49.07
CA ASN A 378 -40.18 62.08 47.94
C ASN A 378 -39.70 61.35 46.68
N ASN A 379 -39.71 60.01 46.69
CA ASN A 379 -39.56 59.27 45.44
C ASN A 379 -40.81 59.56 44.61
N SER A 380 -40.60 60.30 43.52
CA SER A 380 -41.65 60.64 42.58
C SER A 380 -42.34 59.35 42.11
N PRO A 381 -43.68 59.31 41.99
CA PRO A 381 -44.37 58.16 41.40
C PRO A 381 -43.84 57.76 40.01
N GLU A 382 -43.15 58.67 39.31
CA GLU A 382 -42.45 58.34 38.05
C GLU A 382 -41.25 57.39 38.22
N GLU A 383 -40.52 57.46 39.34
CA GLU A 383 -39.37 56.57 39.58
C GLU A 383 -39.83 55.15 39.94
N MET A 384 -40.94 55.02 40.69
CA MET A 384 -41.55 53.70 40.91
C MET A 384 -42.11 53.11 39.61
N ALA A 385 -42.74 53.92 38.75
CA ALA A 385 -43.22 53.43 37.45
C ALA A 385 -42.07 52.93 36.55
N LYS A 386 -40.94 53.64 36.54
CA LYS A 386 -39.73 53.19 35.82
C LYS A 386 -39.16 51.90 36.40
N MET A 387 -39.10 51.77 37.72
CA MET A 387 -38.61 50.57 38.38
C MET A 387 -39.52 49.36 38.10
N GLU A 388 -40.84 49.55 38.11
CA GLU A 388 -41.80 48.49 37.80
C GLU A 388 -41.72 48.08 36.32
N GLN A 389 -41.52 49.02 35.40
CA GLN A 389 -41.27 48.73 33.99
C GLN A 389 -39.97 47.93 33.79
N GLN A 390 -38.90 48.29 34.51
CA GLN A 390 -37.63 47.57 34.45
C GLN A 390 -37.73 46.15 35.02
N ILE A 391 -38.52 45.95 36.09
CA ILE A 391 -38.80 44.62 36.64
C ILE A 391 -39.57 43.77 35.61
N GLN A 392 -40.61 44.33 34.97
CA GLN A 392 -41.37 43.61 33.94
C GLN A 392 -40.50 43.21 32.73
N GLU A 393 -39.61 44.09 32.28
CA GLU A 393 -38.68 43.80 31.19
C GLU A 393 -37.69 42.69 31.56
N LEU A 394 -37.14 42.73 32.78
CA LEU A 394 -36.26 41.68 33.29
C LEU A 394 -36.99 40.34 33.44
N THR A 395 -38.24 40.34 33.91
CA THR A 395 -39.05 39.11 34.01
C THR A 395 -39.32 38.52 32.62
N ALA A 396 -39.72 39.32 31.64
CA ALA A 396 -39.93 38.86 30.27
C ALA A 396 -38.65 38.30 29.63
N THR A 397 -37.51 38.95 29.90
CA THR A 397 -36.19 38.48 29.41
C THR A 397 -35.81 37.15 30.06
N LEU A 398 -36.08 36.98 31.37
CA LEU A 398 -35.79 35.75 32.10
C LEU A 398 -36.67 34.58 31.62
N GLU A 399 -37.95 34.83 31.36
CA GLU A 399 -38.85 33.84 30.77
C GLU A 399 -38.41 33.42 29.37
N SER A 400 -38.01 34.38 28.52
CA SER A 400 -37.47 34.08 27.20
C SER A 400 -36.17 33.27 27.26
N SER A 401 -35.27 33.61 28.19
CA SER A 401 -34.03 32.86 28.40
C SER A 401 -34.28 31.43 28.89
N ASN A 402 -35.20 31.25 29.86
CA ASN A 402 -35.58 29.93 30.34
C ASN A 402 -36.23 29.07 29.25
N ALA A 403 -37.02 29.66 28.35
CA ALA A 403 -37.58 28.94 27.21
C ALA A 403 -36.49 28.42 26.26
N LYS A 404 -35.46 29.23 25.98
CA LYS A 404 -34.30 28.83 25.17
C LYS A 404 -33.46 27.75 25.85
N VAL A 405 -33.20 27.88 27.15
CA VAL A 405 -32.46 26.86 27.92
C VAL A 405 -33.20 25.53 27.88
N LYS A 406 -34.53 25.54 27.99
CA LYS A 406 -35.35 24.34 27.86
C LYS A 406 -35.27 23.74 26.45
N GLU A 407 -35.38 24.56 25.41
CA GLU A 407 -35.24 24.12 24.02
C GLU A 407 -33.86 23.49 23.74
N HIS A 408 -32.79 24.08 24.27
CA HIS A 408 -31.44 23.51 24.17
C HIS A 408 -31.31 22.23 25.00
N GLY A 409 -31.90 22.19 26.19
CA GLY A 409 -31.95 20.99 27.04
C GLY A 409 -32.60 19.80 26.33
N ASP A 410 -33.64 20.03 25.54
CA ASP A 410 -34.32 18.99 24.76
C ASP A 410 -33.52 18.53 23.52
N LYS A 411 -32.63 19.38 22.99
CA LYS A 411 -31.75 19.05 21.84
C LYS A 411 -30.50 18.26 22.23
N ILE A 412 -29.99 18.44 23.45
CA ILE A 412 -28.81 17.71 23.95
C ILE A 412 -28.97 16.18 23.86
N PRO A 413 -30.07 15.56 24.32
CA PRO A 413 -30.23 14.11 24.21
C PRO A 413 -30.36 13.63 22.76
N GLN A 414 -30.96 14.44 21.86
CA GLN A 414 -31.03 14.11 20.44
C GLN A 414 -29.64 14.11 19.79
N LEU A 415 -28.79 15.09 20.13
CA LEU A 415 -27.40 15.13 19.67
C LEU A 415 -26.58 13.97 20.22
N ALA A 416 -26.79 13.61 21.50
CA ALA A 416 -26.13 12.44 22.09
C ALA A 416 -26.53 11.13 21.38
N GLU A 417 -27.81 10.95 21.06
CA GLU A 417 -28.29 9.79 20.29
C GLU A 417 -27.69 9.73 18.89
N GLN A 418 -27.60 10.88 18.19
CA GLN A 418 -26.93 10.97 16.89
C GLN A 418 -25.44 10.63 16.97
N MET A 419 -24.73 11.09 18.00
CA MET A 419 -23.33 10.73 18.21
C MET A 419 -23.15 9.22 18.42
N THR A 420 -24.01 8.59 19.23
CA THR A 420 -23.94 7.14 19.44
C THR A 420 -24.22 6.34 18.16
N MET A 421 -25.10 6.84 17.28
CA MET A 421 -25.36 6.23 15.98
C MET A 421 -24.13 6.33 15.06
N LEU A 422 -23.52 7.51 14.97
CA LEU A 422 -22.32 7.75 14.18
C LEU A 422 -21.11 6.94 14.69
N GLU A 423 -20.95 6.78 16.01
CA GLU A 423 -19.90 5.91 16.57
C GLU A 423 -20.11 4.44 16.17
N GLY A 424 -21.37 3.98 16.12
CA GLY A 424 -21.72 2.65 15.62
C GLY A 424 -21.34 2.47 14.15
N GLU A 425 -21.74 3.41 13.29
CA GLU A 425 -21.40 3.40 11.86
C GLU A 425 -19.89 3.44 11.63
N LEU A 426 -19.16 4.27 12.38
CA LEU A 426 -17.70 4.38 12.28
C LEU A 426 -16.99 3.09 12.71
N THR A 427 -17.55 2.38 13.68
CA THR A 427 -17.03 1.07 14.11
C THR A 427 -17.25 0.02 13.03
N VAL A 428 -18.41 0.00 12.38
CA VAL A 428 -18.68 -0.88 11.23
C VAL A 428 -17.74 -0.56 10.07
N ALA A 429 -17.56 0.72 9.73
CA ALA A 429 -16.63 1.15 8.69
C ALA A 429 -15.18 0.73 8.98
N ARG A 430 -14.71 0.84 10.24
CA ARG A 430 -13.38 0.34 10.64
C ARG A 430 -13.23 -1.16 10.41
N ASN A 431 -14.24 -1.95 10.78
CA ASN A 431 -14.19 -3.39 10.60
C ASN A 431 -14.19 -3.78 9.12
N ASN A 432 -14.95 -3.06 8.29
CA ASN A 432 -14.95 -3.24 6.84
C ASN A 432 -13.60 -2.89 6.21
N ASN A 433 -12.96 -1.79 6.64
CA ASN A 433 -11.63 -1.44 6.15
C ASN A 433 -10.59 -2.51 6.53
N LYS A 434 -10.61 -3.03 7.77
CA LYS A 434 -9.74 -4.13 8.17
C LYS A 434 -9.97 -5.40 7.33
N ALA A 435 -11.23 -5.69 7.00
CA ALA A 435 -11.56 -6.82 6.13
C ALA A 435 -11.05 -6.61 4.68
N MET A 436 -11.16 -5.38 4.16
CA MET A 436 -10.60 -5.02 2.84
C MET A 436 -9.07 -5.10 2.83
N GLU A 437 -8.39 -4.63 3.88
CA GLU A 437 -6.94 -4.74 4.02
C GLU A 437 -6.49 -6.22 4.00
N ALA A 438 -7.22 -7.10 4.69
CA ALA A 438 -6.94 -8.54 4.66
C ALA A 438 -7.15 -9.17 3.27
N GLN A 439 -8.18 -8.73 2.54
CA GLN A 439 -8.39 -9.17 1.14
C GLN A 439 -7.28 -8.66 0.22
N LEU A 440 -6.85 -7.41 0.37
CA LEU A 440 -5.78 -6.82 -0.41
C LEU A 440 -4.46 -7.56 -0.14
N ALA A 441 -4.14 -7.87 1.12
CA ALA A 441 -2.99 -8.69 1.47
C ALA A 441 -3.02 -10.07 0.81
N THR A 442 -4.19 -10.70 0.73
CA THR A 442 -4.38 -12.00 0.06
C THR A 442 -4.12 -11.89 -1.46
N VAL A 443 -4.69 -10.88 -2.11
CA VAL A 443 -4.49 -10.65 -3.56
C VAL A 443 -3.02 -10.33 -3.88
N THR A 444 -2.36 -9.53 -3.04
CA THR A 444 -0.92 -9.26 -3.19
C THR A 444 -0.10 -10.53 -3.07
N GLN A 445 -0.42 -11.41 -2.11
CA GLN A 445 0.23 -12.70 -1.99
C GLN A 445 0.01 -13.58 -3.24
N GLU A 446 -1.23 -13.65 -3.74
CA GLU A 446 -1.54 -14.38 -4.97
C GLU A 446 -0.74 -13.85 -6.17
N LEU A 447 -0.63 -12.52 -6.33
CA LEU A 447 0.14 -11.88 -7.39
C LEU A 447 1.63 -12.25 -7.32
N VAL A 448 2.22 -12.22 -6.13
CA VAL A 448 3.63 -12.65 -5.92
C VAL A 448 3.80 -14.12 -6.29
N THR A 449 2.86 -15.00 -5.92
CA THR A 449 2.95 -16.41 -6.33
C THR A 449 2.80 -16.61 -7.84
N ALA A 450 1.99 -15.78 -8.51
CA ALA A 450 1.83 -15.82 -9.96
C ALA A 450 3.12 -15.36 -10.67
N GLN A 451 3.74 -14.28 -10.21
CA GLN A 451 5.03 -13.80 -10.71
C GLN A 451 6.12 -14.86 -10.53
N GLN A 452 6.14 -15.56 -9.39
CA GLN A 452 7.11 -16.63 -9.16
C GLN A 452 6.91 -17.82 -10.12
N LYS A 453 5.66 -18.14 -10.45
CA LYS A 453 5.35 -19.18 -11.47
C LYS A 453 5.81 -18.75 -12.85
N GLU A 454 5.66 -17.48 -13.21
CA GLU A 454 6.13 -16.91 -14.47
C GLU A 454 7.66 -17.03 -14.59
N ILE A 455 8.40 -16.60 -13.57
CA ILE A 455 9.87 -16.75 -13.53
C ILE A 455 10.29 -18.22 -13.66
N SER A 456 9.58 -19.14 -12.99
CA SER A 456 9.86 -20.58 -13.11
C SER A 456 9.57 -21.13 -14.50
N LEU A 457 8.53 -20.65 -15.17
CA LEU A 457 8.20 -21.04 -16.54
C LEU A 457 9.24 -20.50 -17.53
N GLU A 458 9.70 -19.26 -17.35
CA GLU A 458 10.74 -18.66 -18.18
C GLU A 458 12.06 -19.45 -18.07
N ALA A 459 12.48 -19.81 -16.85
CA ALA A 459 13.66 -20.64 -16.65
C ALA A 459 13.54 -22.04 -17.32
N LYS A 460 12.34 -22.64 -17.31
CA LYS A 460 12.08 -23.89 -18.04
C LYS A 460 12.12 -23.67 -19.56
N PHE A 461 11.61 -22.55 -20.04
CA PHE A 461 11.66 -22.19 -21.45
C PHE A 461 13.11 -21.99 -21.93
N GLU A 462 13.93 -21.28 -21.18
CA GLU A 462 15.37 -21.14 -21.47
C GLU A 462 16.09 -22.50 -21.47
N ALA A 463 15.82 -23.36 -20.47
CA ALA A 463 16.42 -24.68 -20.39
C ALA A 463 16.06 -25.58 -21.58
N THR A 464 14.78 -25.56 -22.00
CA THR A 464 14.33 -26.32 -23.18
C THR A 464 14.92 -25.76 -24.47
N THR A 465 15.04 -24.44 -24.59
CA THR A 465 15.70 -23.77 -25.73
C THR A 465 17.18 -24.15 -25.82
N ALA A 466 17.89 -24.16 -24.68
CA ALA A 466 19.29 -24.59 -24.62
C ALA A 466 19.47 -26.07 -24.98
N ALA A 467 18.58 -26.95 -24.50
CA ALA A 467 18.58 -28.37 -24.86
C ALA A 467 18.34 -28.59 -26.36
N LEU A 468 17.45 -27.81 -26.97
CA LEU A 468 17.20 -27.85 -28.41
C LEU A 468 18.43 -27.42 -29.21
N ALA A 469 19.09 -26.33 -28.81
CA ALA A 469 20.33 -25.87 -29.45
C ALA A 469 21.46 -26.92 -29.35
N GLN A 470 21.59 -27.61 -28.22
CA GLN A 470 22.56 -28.71 -28.07
C GLN A 470 22.22 -29.90 -28.98
N ALA A 471 20.93 -30.27 -29.08
CA ALA A 471 20.48 -31.33 -29.97
C ALA A 471 20.76 -31.00 -31.45
N GLU A 472 20.55 -29.74 -31.87
CA GLU A 472 20.89 -29.27 -33.22
C GLU A 472 22.40 -29.37 -33.50
N GLN A 473 23.24 -28.95 -32.57
CA GLN A 473 24.70 -29.07 -32.70
C GLN A 473 25.14 -30.54 -32.82
N ALA A 474 24.56 -31.44 -32.03
CA ALA A 474 24.85 -32.87 -32.10
C ALA A 474 24.45 -33.45 -33.47
N LEU A 475 23.32 -33.03 -34.02
CA LEU A 475 22.87 -33.43 -35.37
C LEU A 475 23.84 -32.95 -36.45
N GLN A 476 24.30 -31.70 -36.38
CA GLN A 476 25.30 -31.16 -37.31
C GLN A 476 26.63 -31.91 -37.23
N GLN A 477 27.08 -32.29 -36.03
CA GLN A 477 28.28 -33.11 -35.86
C GLN A 477 28.13 -34.48 -36.51
N LYS A 478 26.97 -35.14 -36.33
CA LYS A 478 26.67 -36.43 -36.97
C LYS A 478 26.60 -36.34 -38.48
N GLU A 479 26.05 -35.26 -39.03
CA GLU A 479 26.04 -35.03 -40.47
C GLU A 479 27.47 -34.83 -41.03
N ALA A 480 28.32 -34.08 -40.33
CA ALA A 480 29.72 -33.92 -40.69
C ALA A 480 30.51 -35.24 -40.65
N GLU A 481 30.30 -36.08 -39.63
CA GLU A 481 30.90 -37.42 -39.53
C GLU A 481 30.50 -38.32 -40.72
N LEU A 482 29.23 -38.28 -41.11
CA LEU A 482 28.71 -39.03 -42.27
C LEU A 482 29.28 -38.55 -43.61
N LEU A 483 29.49 -37.24 -43.76
CA LEU A 483 30.14 -36.67 -44.95
C LEU A 483 31.62 -37.06 -45.03
N ALA A 484 32.33 -37.06 -43.90
CA ALA A 484 33.73 -37.46 -43.84
C ALA A 484 33.94 -38.94 -44.20
N THR A 485 33.07 -39.84 -43.72
CA THR A 485 33.14 -41.29 -44.05
C THR A 485 32.87 -41.56 -45.52
N LYS A 486 32.05 -40.76 -46.21
CA LYS A 486 31.81 -40.91 -47.65
C LYS A 486 33.01 -40.51 -48.54
N GLN A 487 33.98 -39.75 -48.03
CA GLN A 487 35.16 -39.30 -48.82
C GLN A 487 36.38 -40.23 -48.71
N THR A 488 36.39 -41.18 -47.78
CA THR A 488 37.55 -42.08 -47.55
C THR A 488 37.57 -43.37 -48.37
N ASP A 489 36.68 -43.54 -49.35
CA ASP A 489 36.79 -44.61 -50.35
C ASP A 489 37.41 -44.13 -51.68
N PRO A 490 38.75 -43.99 -51.74
CA PRO A 490 39.45 -44.16 -53.00
C PRO A 490 40.58 -45.17 -52.85
N SER A 491 40.35 -46.42 -53.26
CA SER A 491 41.35 -47.31 -53.88
C SER A 491 40.95 -48.79 -53.77
N THR A 492 40.25 -49.29 -54.78
CA THR A 492 40.59 -50.61 -55.32
C THR A 492 42.04 -50.61 -55.79
N PRO A 493 42.78 -51.71 -55.58
CA PRO A 493 43.21 -52.41 -56.79
C PRO A 493 42.73 -53.85 -56.78
N ASP A 494 42.31 -54.27 -57.97
CA ASP A 494 42.15 -55.65 -58.39
C ASP A 494 43.17 -56.59 -57.73
N SER A 495 42.67 -57.59 -57.01
CA SER A 495 43.33 -58.89 -56.89
C SER A 495 42.31 -59.96 -56.57
N ILE A 496 41.75 -60.50 -57.65
CA ILE A 496 41.36 -61.90 -57.79
C ILE A 496 42.32 -62.81 -56.99
N SER A 497 41.86 -63.31 -55.84
CA SER A 497 42.48 -64.45 -55.15
C SER A 497 41.39 -65.41 -54.71
N THR A 498 41.12 -66.37 -55.59
CA THR A 498 40.36 -67.58 -55.31
C THR A 498 41.18 -68.49 -54.39
N GLY A 499 40.73 -68.74 -53.17
CA GLY A 499 41.33 -69.80 -52.36
C GLY A 499 41.01 -69.81 -50.86
N VAL A 500 39.91 -70.48 -50.49
CA VAL A 500 39.89 -71.55 -49.46
C VAL A 500 40.50 -71.23 -48.08
N LYS A 501 39.66 -71.08 -47.05
CA LYS A 501 39.38 -72.14 -46.04
C LYS A 501 38.31 -71.69 -45.04
N VAL A 502 37.30 -72.55 -44.93
CA VAL A 502 36.34 -72.61 -43.83
C VAL A 502 37.10 -73.20 -42.65
N ASP A 503 37.18 -72.48 -41.54
CA ASP A 503 37.44 -73.09 -40.23
C ASP A 503 36.62 -72.35 -39.17
N ASP A 504 35.78 -73.15 -38.52
CA ASP A 504 34.96 -72.86 -37.35
C ASP A 504 35.77 -72.28 -36.19
N ALA A 505 35.33 -71.13 -35.67
CA ALA A 505 35.52 -70.78 -34.26
C ALA A 505 34.44 -69.77 -33.86
N ALA A 506 33.40 -70.30 -33.21
CA ALA A 506 32.33 -69.54 -32.58
C ALA A 506 32.89 -68.57 -31.51
N PRO A 507 32.57 -67.27 -31.56
CA PRO A 507 32.66 -66.41 -30.40
C PRO A 507 31.40 -66.59 -29.51
N PRO A 508 31.53 -66.51 -28.18
CA PRO A 508 30.39 -66.62 -27.27
C PRO A 508 29.45 -65.43 -27.50
N ALA A 509 28.17 -65.75 -27.69
CA ALA A 509 27.09 -64.77 -27.75
C ALA A 509 27.05 -63.97 -26.44
N THR A 510 27.53 -62.71 -26.48
CA THR A 510 27.06 -61.68 -25.56
C THR A 510 25.61 -61.42 -25.90
N LYS A 511 24.74 -62.09 -25.14
CA LYS A 511 23.31 -61.82 -25.03
C LYS A 511 23.15 -60.37 -24.54
N LEU A 512 23.03 -59.44 -25.48
CA LEU A 512 22.47 -58.11 -25.22
C LEU A 512 21.00 -58.35 -24.92
N GLU A 513 20.66 -58.37 -23.63
CA GLU A 513 19.31 -58.15 -23.16
C GLU A 513 18.96 -56.70 -23.52
N LEU A 514 18.25 -56.54 -24.64
CA LEU A 514 17.38 -55.39 -24.84
C LEU A 514 16.18 -55.62 -23.92
N ASP A 515 16.09 -54.85 -22.84
CA ASP A 515 14.85 -54.65 -22.10
C ASP A 515 13.93 -53.80 -23.00
N GLU A 516 13.24 -54.46 -23.92
CA GLU A 516 12.03 -53.95 -24.58
C GLU A 516 10.84 -54.10 -23.61
N ASP A 517 10.83 -53.29 -22.55
CA ASP A 517 9.62 -52.98 -21.78
C ASP A 517 9.31 -51.48 -21.93
N ILE A 518 9.12 -51.04 -23.17
CA ILE A 518 8.31 -49.85 -23.45
C ILE A 518 6.89 -50.34 -23.65
N ALA A 519 6.15 -50.41 -22.55
CA ALA A 519 4.70 -50.44 -22.59
C ALA A 519 4.24 -49.16 -23.29
N VAL A 520 3.89 -49.27 -24.57
CA VAL A 520 3.11 -48.27 -25.27
C VAL A 520 1.69 -48.39 -24.71
N ASP A 521 1.41 -47.63 -23.66
CA ASP A 521 0.06 -47.40 -23.17
C ASP A 521 -0.65 -46.44 -24.14
N GLU A 522 -1.11 -46.99 -25.26
CA GLU A 522 -2.10 -46.33 -26.13
C GLU A 522 -3.48 -46.39 -25.45
N GLY A 523 -3.59 -45.65 -24.35
CA GLY A 523 -4.81 -45.48 -23.56
C GLY A 523 -5.49 -44.12 -23.80
N TRP A 524 -5.56 -43.65 -25.05
CA TRP A 524 -6.48 -42.55 -25.40
C TRP A 524 -7.87 -43.13 -25.64
N GLY A 525 -8.51 -43.55 -24.55
CA GLY A 525 -9.93 -43.88 -24.52
C GLY A 525 -10.74 -42.59 -24.59
N ASP A 526 -11.41 -42.41 -25.73
CA ASP A 526 -12.65 -41.63 -25.85
C ASP A 526 -13.63 -42.04 -24.76
N ASP A 527 -13.91 -41.14 -23.82
CA ASP A 527 -15.17 -41.12 -23.06
C ASP A 527 -15.50 -39.65 -22.75
N TRP A 528 -16.13 -38.99 -23.72
CA TRP A 528 -16.96 -37.81 -23.51
C TRP A 528 -18.36 -38.14 -24.01
N ASP A 529 -19.19 -38.62 -23.09
CA ASP A 529 -20.66 -38.64 -23.19
C ASP A 529 -21.23 -37.68 -22.12
#